data_AF-A0A455VM56-F1
#
_entry.id   AF-A0A455VM56-F1
#
_cell.length_a   1.000
_cell.length_b   1.000
_cell.length_c   1.000
_cell.angle_alpha   90.00
_cell.angle_beta   90.00
_cell.angle_gamma   90.00
#
_symmetry.space_group_name_H-M   'P 1'
#
loop_
_entity.id
_entity.type
_entity.pdbx_description
1 polymer ?
#
loop_
_entity_poly.entity_id
_entity_poly.type
_entity_poly.pdbx_seq_one_letter_code
_entity_poly.pdbx_strand_id
1 'polypeptide(L)'
;MMGTQPEIVFIKPKHGRKVPIPQYMHDTKEYFGDYLPEEGLQVQKTLFWIRRKQDDDIEEVSQSDNSPIVQESTDTTRTKLKKAKEETPE
;
A
#
# COMPACT_ATOMS: atom_id res chain seq x y z
N MET A 1 -19.74 16.29 16.55
CA MET A 1 -19.54 15.86 15.15
C MET A 1 -18.81 14.53 15.19
N MET A 2 -19.48 13.41 14.87
CA MET A 2 -18.77 12.14 14.72
C MET A 2 -18.07 12.19 13.37
N GLY A 3 -16.75 12.44 13.37
CA GLY A 3 -15.94 12.26 12.18
C GLY A 3 -15.92 10.77 11.86
N THR A 4 -16.57 10.37 10.76
CA THR A 4 -16.43 9.03 10.22
C THR A 4 -14.95 8.82 9.91
N GLN A 5 -14.32 7.86 10.57
CA GLN A 5 -12.95 7.50 10.24
C GLN A 5 -12.93 6.99 8.79
N PRO A 6 -11.96 7.41 7.96
CA PRO A 6 -11.84 6.91 6.60
C PRO A 6 -11.58 5.41 6.64
N GLU A 7 -12.40 4.64 5.93
CA GLU A 7 -12.21 3.20 5.80
C GLU A 7 -10.98 2.94 4.92
N ILE A 8 -10.02 2.16 5.43
CA ILE A 8 -8.81 1.79 4.71
C ILE A 8 -8.97 0.39 4.14
N VAL A 9 -8.67 0.21 2.85
CA VAL A 9 -8.79 -1.06 2.14
C VAL A 9 -7.50 -1.38 1.38
N PHE A 10 -7.21 -2.67 1.19
CA PHE A 10 -6.11 -3.11 0.35
C PHE A 10 -6.65 -3.53 -1.02
N ILE A 11 -6.11 -2.93 -2.09
CA ILE A 11 -6.58 -3.17 -3.46
C ILE A 11 -5.43 -3.64 -4.34
N LYS A 12 -5.71 -4.52 -5.29
CA LYS A 12 -4.75 -4.91 -6.34
C LYS A 12 -5.40 -4.88 -7.71
N PRO A 13 -4.63 -4.64 -8.79
CA PRO A 13 -5.17 -4.66 -10.14
C PRO A 13 -5.60 -6.08 -10.51
N LYS A 14 -6.75 -6.20 -11.16
CA LYS A 14 -7.27 -7.50 -11.58
C LYS A 14 -6.53 -7.96 -12.85
N HIS A 15 -5.90 -9.14 -12.81
CA HIS A 15 -5.29 -9.82 -13.97
C HIS A 15 -4.45 -8.92 -14.91
N GLY A 16 -3.38 -8.30 -14.42
CA GLY A 16 -2.45 -7.52 -15.25
C GLY A 16 -3.04 -6.24 -15.86
N ARG A 17 -4.20 -5.80 -15.37
CA ARG A 17 -4.78 -4.51 -15.77
C ARG A 17 -3.92 -3.36 -15.24
N LYS A 18 -3.79 -2.32 -16.06
CA LYS A 18 -3.15 -1.06 -15.69
C LYS A 18 -4.21 -0.10 -15.17
N VAL A 19 -4.29 0.05 -13.85
CA VAL A 19 -5.27 0.93 -13.19
C VAL A 19 -4.56 2.22 -12.80
N PRO A 20 -4.89 3.38 -13.37
CA PRO A 20 -4.17 4.62 -13.07
C PRO A 20 -4.43 5.09 -11.64
N ILE A 21 -3.38 5.60 -11.00
CA ILE A 21 -3.46 6.18 -9.66
C ILE A 21 -4.02 7.59 -9.76
N PRO A 22 -5.05 7.94 -8.94
CA PRO A 22 -5.67 9.25 -9.02
C PRO A 22 -4.73 10.35 -8.53
N GLN A 23 -4.83 11.53 -9.14
CA GLN A 23 -3.89 12.64 -8.94
C GLN A 23 -3.67 13.04 -7.47
N TYR A 24 -4.72 12.99 -6.64
CA TYR A 24 -4.61 13.34 -5.21
C TYR A 24 -3.66 12.43 -4.41
N MET A 25 -3.30 11.25 -4.92
CA MET A 25 -2.31 10.37 -4.29
C MET A 25 -0.87 10.69 -4.69
N HIS A 26 -0.67 11.39 -5.82
CA HIS A 26 0.64 11.86 -6.25
C HIS A 26 1.17 12.97 -5.33
N ASP A 27 0.26 13.68 -4.65
CA ASP A 27 0.59 14.74 -3.70
C ASP A 27 1.03 14.20 -2.32
N THR A 28 0.99 12.88 -2.12
CA THR A 28 1.47 12.27 -0.87
C THR A 28 2.99 12.08 -0.90
N LYS A 29 3.62 11.95 0.29
CA LYS A 29 5.08 11.75 0.40
C LYS A 29 5.57 10.45 -0.24
N GLU A 30 4.66 9.54 -0.58
CA GLU A 30 4.96 8.23 -1.11
C GLU A 30 4.47 8.18 -2.57
N TYR A 31 5.42 8.03 -3.49
CA TYR A 31 5.13 7.95 -4.91
C TYR A 31 4.93 6.49 -5.30
N PHE A 32 3.72 6.17 -5.75
CA PHE A 32 3.31 4.80 -6.11
C PHE A 32 3.37 4.52 -7.62
N GLY A 33 3.85 5.48 -8.43
CA GLY A 33 3.84 5.39 -9.88
C GLY A 33 2.57 5.95 -10.53
N ASP A 34 2.49 5.81 -11.86
CA ASP A 34 1.33 6.23 -12.65
C ASP A 34 0.16 5.23 -12.54
N TYR A 35 0.46 3.97 -12.19
CA TYR A 35 -0.49 2.86 -12.16
C TYR A 35 -0.37 2.08 -10.85
N LEU A 36 -1.47 1.45 -10.46
CA LEU A 36 -1.57 0.60 -9.29
C LEU A 36 -0.57 -0.56 -9.43
N PRO A 37 0.29 -0.80 -8.43
CA PRO A 37 1.27 -1.87 -8.46
C PRO A 37 0.59 -3.25 -8.45
N GLU A 38 1.25 -4.26 -9.05
CA GLU A 38 0.71 -5.63 -9.13
C GLU A 38 0.59 -6.28 -7.75
N GLU A 39 1.51 -5.96 -6.84
CA GLU A 39 1.46 -6.39 -5.44
C GLU A 39 0.26 -5.80 -4.67
N GLY A 40 -0.33 -4.71 -5.17
CA GLY A 40 -1.42 -3.99 -4.54
C GLY A 40 -0.99 -2.84 -3.64
N LEU A 41 -1.96 -2.05 -3.20
CA LEU A 41 -1.76 -0.84 -2.43
C LEU A 41 -2.85 -0.66 -1.37
N GLN A 42 -2.45 -0.18 -0.20
CA GLN A 42 -3.37 0.22 0.85
C GLN A 42 -3.87 1.65 0.58
N VAL A 43 -5.19 1.81 0.42
CA VAL A 43 -5.80 3.08 0.04
C VAL A 43 -7.01 3.40 0.92
N GLN A 44 -7.33 4.69 1.05
CA GLN A 44 -8.63 5.09 1.58
C GLN A 44 -9.72 4.69 0.59
N LYS A 45 -10.82 4.13 1.11
CA LYS A 45 -11.99 3.75 0.32
C LYS A 45 -12.71 5.01 -0.18
N THR A 46 -12.38 5.40 -1.40
CA THR A 46 -12.99 6.54 -2.08
C THR A 46 -13.95 6.07 -3.17
N LEU A 47 -14.82 6.97 -3.65
CA LEU A 47 -15.69 6.70 -4.80
C LEU A 47 -14.91 6.27 -6.05
N PHE A 48 -13.67 6.74 -6.21
CA PHE A 48 -12.81 6.32 -7.32
C PHE A 48 -12.55 4.81 -7.27
N TRP A 49 -12.05 4.30 -6.15
CA TRP A 49 -11.75 2.88 -6.00
C TRP A 49 -13.00 2.00 -6.00
N ILE A 50 -14.10 2.49 -5.42
CA ILE A 50 -15.39 1.77 -5.47
C ILE A 50 -15.84 1.57 -6.93
N ARG A 51 -15.74 2.60 -7.78
CA ARG A 51 -16.08 2.48 -9.21
C ARG A 51 -15.15 1.52 -9.94
N ARG A 52 -13.84 1.61 -9.70
CA ARG A 52 -12.87 0.67 -10.29
C ARG A 52 -13.15 -0.78 -9.93
N LYS A 53 -13.58 -1.04 -8.69
CA LYS A 53 -14.01 -2.38 -8.27
C LYS A 53 -15.28 -2.82 -9.01
N GLN A 54 -16.25 -1.92 -9.21
CA GLN A 54 -17.47 -2.21 -9.96
C GLN A 54 -17.21 -2.46 -11.46
N ASP A 55 -16.23 -1.77 -12.03
CA ASP A 55 -15.78 -1.94 -13.42
C ASP A 55 -14.88 -3.18 -13.62
N ASP A 56 -14.68 -3.97 -12.55
CA ASP A 56 -13.84 -5.17 -12.53
C ASP A 56 -12.35 -4.88 -12.84
N ASP A 57 -11.90 -3.64 -12.61
CA ASP A 57 -10.51 -3.21 -12.79
C ASP A 57 -9.60 -3.65 -11.65
N ILE A 58 -10.14 -3.67 -10.44
CA ILE A 58 -9.42 -4.01 -9.20
C ILE A 58 -10.19 -5.03 -8.38
N GLU A 59 -9.47 -5.69 -7.49
CA GLU A 59 -10.05 -6.51 -6.43
C GLU A 59 -9.61 -5.98 -5.07
N GLU A 60 -10.52 -6.04 -4.10
CA GLU A 60 -10.26 -5.69 -2.71
C GLU A 60 -9.86 -6.97 -1.99
N VAL A 61 -8.65 -6.99 -1.44
CA VAL A 61 -8.16 -8.12 -0.66
C VAL A 61 -8.42 -7.79 0.80
N SER A 62 -9.36 -8.51 1.41
CA SER A 62 -9.52 -8.45 2.86
C SER A 62 -8.22 -8.91 3.50
N GLN A 63 -7.60 -8.05 4.31
CA GLN A 63 -6.35 -8.35 5.03
C GLN A 63 -6.51 -9.49 6.08
N SER A 64 -7.66 -10.17 6.08
CA SER A 64 -8.06 -11.24 6.98
C SER A 64 -7.37 -12.59 6.71
N ASP A 65 -6.78 -12.79 5.53
CA ASP A 65 -6.17 -14.08 5.14
C ASP A 65 -4.63 -14.07 5.05
N ASN A 66 -3.96 -12.95 5.37
CA ASN A 66 -2.50 -12.96 5.46
C ASN A 66 -1.99 -11.93 6.49
N SER A 67 -1.51 -12.46 7.61
CA SER A 67 -0.88 -11.71 8.71
C SER A 67 0.40 -10.97 8.27
N PRO A 68 0.93 -10.08 9.12
CA PRO A 68 1.17 -8.67 8.85
C PRO A 68 2.47 -8.41 8.05
N ILE A 69 2.41 -7.54 7.04
CA ILE A 69 3.62 -6.86 6.53
C ILE A 69 3.43 -5.35 6.70
N VAL A 70 4.03 -4.90 7.81
CA VAL A 70 4.66 -3.59 8.03
C VAL A 70 3.80 -2.36 7.74
N GLN A 71 2.95 -2.00 8.70
CA GLN A 71 2.73 -0.58 9.01
C GLN A 71 3.94 -0.09 9.80
N GLU A 72 4.95 0.45 9.12
CA GLU A 72 6.02 1.22 9.79
C GLU A 72 5.39 2.52 10.29
N SER A 73 4.85 2.45 11.49
CA SER A 73 4.46 3.60 12.28
C SER A 73 5.74 4.38 12.58
N THR A 74 5.76 5.64 12.15
CA THR A 74 6.74 6.63 12.57
C THR A 74 6.83 6.68 14.09
N ASP A 75 7.92 6.15 14.66
CA ASP A 75 8.40 6.59 15.96
C ASP A 75 9.92 6.75 15.91
N THR A 76 10.35 7.81 16.55
CA THR A 76 11.67 8.42 16.43
C THR A 76 12.65 7.67 17.32
N THR A 77 13.95 7.79 17.01
CA THR A 77 15.07 7.51 17.93
C THR A 77 15.54 6.05 17.97
N ARG A 78 16.66 5.75 17.30
CA ARG A 78 17.99 5.61 17.95
C ARG A 78 18.94 4.84 17.03
N THR A 79 19.86 5.60 16.45
CA THR A 79 21.25 5.27 16.13
C THR A 79 21.73 3.88 16.56
N LYS A 80 22.16 3.03 15.60
CA LYS A 80 23.52 2.46 15.56
C LYS A 80 23.77 1.58 14.32
N LEU A 81 24.48 2.20 13.39
CA LEU A 81 25.59 1.66 12.62
C LEU A 81 26.28 0.45 13.31
N LYS A 82 26.38 -0.71 12.64
CA LYS A 82 27.66 -1.33 12.21
C LYS A 82 27.48 -2.76 11.69
N LYS A 83 27.80 -2.90 10.40
CA LYS A 83 28.81 -3.79 9.84
C LYS A 83 28.48 -5.29 9.78
N ALA A 84 27.97 -5.68 8.62
CA ALA A 84 28.26 -6.98 8.01
C ALA A 84 29.76 -7.06 7.64
N LYS A 85 30.40 -8.16 8.01
CA LYS A 85 31.51 -8.83 7.31
C LYS A 85 31.64 -10.21 7.98
N GLU A 86 30.98 -11.22 7.44
CA GLU A 86 31.56 -12.17 6.47
C GLU A 86 32.63 -13.04 7.13
N GLU A 87 32.17 -14.23 7.51
CA GLU A 87 32.77 -15.54 7.26
C GLU A 87 34.26 -15.57 6.85
N THR A 88 35.06 -16.31 7.61
CA THR A 88 36.22 -17.01 7.05
C THR A 88 36.38 -18.34 7.79
N PRO A 89 36.53 -19.46 7.05
CA PRO A 89 36.76 -20.80 7.61
C PRO A 89 38.25 -21.07 7.81
N GLU A 90 38.57 -21.89 8.82
CA GLU A 90 39.57 -22.99 8.79
C GLU A 90 39.45 -23.82 10.08
#